data_AF-A0A969M2W5-F1
#
_entry.id   AF-A0A969M2W5-F1
#
_cell.length_a   1.000
_cell.length_b   1.000
_cell.length_c   1.000
_cell.angle_alpha   90.00
_cell.angle_beta   90.00
_cell.angle_gamma   90.00
#
_symmetry.space_group_name_H-M   'P 1'
#
loop_
_entity.id
_entity.type
_entity.pdbx_description
1 polymer ?
#
loop_
_entity_poly.entity_id
_entity_poly.type
_entity_poly.pdbx_seq_one_letter_code
_entity_poly.pdbx_strand_id
1 'polypeptide(L)' 'DSSLHFSIASFKRLALNQHLLELFISMFELEPTLIKSHPNYHNLCQYGAINS' A
#
# COMPACT_ATOMS: atom_id res chain seq x y z
N ASP A 1 -9.40 25.67 -6.63
CA ASP A 1 -9.32 24.46 -7.46
C ASP A 1 -8.09 23.64 -7.12
N SER A 2 -8.26 22.56 -6.35
CA SER A 2 -7.25 21.52 -6.20
C SER A 2 -7.49 20.49 -7.30
N SER A 3 -6.72 20.56 -8.39
CA SER A 3 -6.76 19.52 -9.42
C SER A 3 -6.29 18.20 -8.79
N LEU A 4 -7.20 17.23 -8.73
CA LEU A 4 -6.84 15.87 -8.35
C LEU A 4 -6.02 15.29 -9.50
N HIS A 5 -4.69 15.38 -9.38
CA HIS A 5 -3.78 14.73 -10.32
C HIS A 5 -3.72 13.23 -10.02
N PHE A 6 -4.21 12.44 -10.96
CA PHE A 6 -4.11 10.98 -10.89
C PHE A 6 -2.86 10.51 -11.61
N SER A 7 -2.03 9.72 -10.91
CA SER A 7 -0.85 9.08 -11.49
C SER A 7 -1.07 7.58 -11.61
N ILE A 8 -1.11 7.08 -12.86
CA ILE A 8 -1.17 5.64 -13.15
C ILE A 8 0.03 4.91 -12.53
N ALA A 9 1.21 5.54 -12.51
CA ALA A 9 2.40 4.96 -11.90
C ALA A 9 2.21 4.78 -10.39
N SER A 10 1.66 5.78 -9.71
CA SER A 10 1.34 5.71 -8.27
C SER A 10 0.28 4.64 -7.98
N PHE A 11 -0.77 4.56 -8.81
CA PHE A 11 -1.80 3.53 -8.68
C PHE A 11 -1.24 2.11 -8.84
N LYS A 12 -0.39 1.89 -9.85
CA LYS A 12 0.29 0.59 -10.05
C LYS A 12 1.22 0.25 -8.89
N ARG A 13 1.93 1.24 -8.34
CA ARG A 13 2.80 1.04 -7.17
C ARG A 13 2.00 0.61 -5.95
N LEU A 14 0.90 1.31 -5.66
CA LEU A 14 0.00 0.99 -4.56
C LEU A 14 -0.51 -0.45 -4.65
N ALA A 15 -1.04 -0.84 -5.82
CA ALA A 15 -1.57 -2.20 -6.03
C ALA A 15 -0.48 -3.27 -5.87
N LEU A 16 0.73 -3.01 -6.39
CA LEU A 16 1.88 -3.92 -6.23
C LEU A 16 2.27 -4.07 -4.76
N ASN A 17 2.40 -2.97 -4.01
CA ASN A 17 2.79 -2.99 -2.60
C ASN A 17 1.76 -3.74 -1.75
N GLN A 18 0.47 -3.52 -2.00
CA GLN A 18 -0.61 -4.27 -1.35
C GLN A 18 -0.49 -5.76 -1.62
N HIS A 19 -0.29 -6.16 -2.88
CA HIS A 19 -0.14 -7.57 -3.23
C HIS A 19 1.07 -8.22 -2.55
N LEU A 20 2.23 -7.56 -2.56
CA LEU A 20 3.42 -8.05 -1.88
C LEU A 20 3.20 -8.19 -0.37
N LEU A 21 2.48 -7.26 0.25
CA LEU A 21 2.19 -7.32 1.67
C LEU A 21 1.28 -8.50 2.03
N GLU A 22 0.24 -8.78 1.23
CA GLU A 22 -0.58 -9.99 1.41
C GLU A 22 0.26 -11.27 1.25
N LEU A 23 1.18 -11.30 0.28
CA LEU A 23 2.10 -12.44 0.11
C LEU A 23 2.99 -12.64 1.33
N PHE A 24 3.57 -11.57 1.88
CA PHE A 24 4.41 -11.66 3.08
C PHE A 24 3.61 -12.07 4.31
N ILE A 25 2.41 -11.53 4.49
CA ILE A 25 1.50 -11.94 5.56
C ILE A 25 1.24 -13.44 5.48
N SER A 26 0.91 -13.94 4.28
CA SER A 26 0.64 -15.37 4.08
C SER A 26 1.88 -16.24 4.25
N MET A 27 3.03 -15.84 3.69
CA MET A 27 4.25 -16.65 3.66
C MET A 27 4.89 -16.79 5.05
N PHE A 28 4.73 -15.77 5.89
CA PHE A 28 5.26 -15.76 7.26
C PHE A 28 4.20 -16.04 8.32
N GLU A 29 3.00 -16.46 7.92
CA GLU A 29 1.87 -16.75 8.82
C GLU A 29 1.58 -15.61 9.82
N LEU A 30 1.69 -14.36 9.35
CA LEU A 30 1.43 -13.19 10.18
C LEU A 30 -0.07 -13.00 10.40
N GLU A 31 -0.43 -12.39 11.53
CA GLU A 31 -1.83 -12.09 11.83
C GLU A 31 -2.32 -10.89 10.97
N PRO A 32 -3.22 -11.11 9.99
CA PRO A 32 -3.56 -10.07 9.01
C PRO A 32 -4.27 -8.86 9.64
N THR A 33 -5.06 -9.06 10.69
CA THR A 33 -5.85 -8.01 11.32
C THR A 33 -4.95 -7.00 12.03
N LEU A 34 -3.92 -7.45 12.72
CA LEU A 34 -2.93 -6.66 13.43
C LEU A 34 -2.10 -5.85 12.44
N ILE A 35 -1.69 -6.46 11.34
CA ILE A 35 -0.94 -5.76 10.29
C ILE A 35 -1.81 -4.70 9.61
N LYS A 36 -3.05 -5.03 9.24
CA LYS A 36 -3.96 -4.13 8.51
C LYS A 36 -4.55 -3.01 9.39
N SER A 37 -4.66 -3.23 10.69
CA SER A 37 -5.11 -2.22 11.66
C SER A 37 -4.01 -1.26 12.10
N HIS A 38 -2.74 -1.55 11.78
CA HIS A 38 -1.63 -0.70 12.17
C HIS A 38 -1.73 0.68 11.48
N PRO A 39 -1.53 1.80 12.21
CA PRO A 39 -1.68 3.16 11.65
C PRO A 39 -0.76 3.44 10.46
N ASN A 40 0.41 2.78 10.40
CA ASN A 40 1.34 2.91 9.28
C ASN A 40 1.03 2.02 8.07
N TYR A 41 -0.03 1.19 8.10
CA TYR A 41 -0.38 0.31 6.99
C TYR A 41 -0.56 1.07 5.67
N HIS A 42 -1.23 2.23 5.73
CA HIS A 42 -1.44 3.08 4.57
C HIS A 42 -0.12 3.61 4.00
N ASN A 43 0.76 4.12 4.86
CA ASN A 43 2.08 4.62 4.46
C ASN A 43 2.93 3.54 3.80
N LEU A 44 2.86 2.30 4.31
CA LEU A 44 3.55 1.16 3.73
C LEU A 44 3.00 0.81 2.33
N CYS A 45 1.68 0.79 2.16
CA CYS A 45 1.06 0.58 0.86
C CYS A 45 1.44 1.68 -0.15
N GLN A 46 1.56 2.92 0.30
CA GLN A 46 1.95 4.06 -0.53
C GLN A 46 3.46 4.19 -0.77
N TYR A 47 4.29 3.27 -0.24
CA TYR A 47 5.73 3.38 -0.36
C TYR A 47 6.20 3.50 -1.82
N GLY A 48 6.93 4.58 -2.13
CA GLY A 48 7.42 4.86 -3.49
C GLY A 48 6.33 5.27 -4.49
N ALA A 49 5.09 5.51 -4.05
CA ALA A 49 4.10 6.22 -4.84
C ALA A 49 4.47 7.70 -4.92
N ILE A 50 4.28 8.31 -6.08
CA ILE A 50 4.50 9.75 -6.25
C ILE A 50 3.22 10.44 -5.78
N ASN A 51 3.32 11.17 -4.68
CA ASN A 51 2.28 12.07 -4.23
C ASN A 51 2.49 13.38 -5.00
N SER A 52 1.61 13.63 -5.97
CA SER A 52 1.51 14.92 -6.67
C SER A 52 0.69 15.91 -5.86
#